data_AF-A0A7K4L7G1-F1
#
_entry.id   AF-A0A7K4L7G1-F1
#
_cell.length_a   1.000
_cell.length_b   1.000
_cell.length_c   1.000
_cell.angle_alpha   90.00
_cell.angle_beta   90.00
_cell.angle_gamma   90.00
#
_symmetry.space_group_name_H-M   'P 1'
#
loop_
_entity.id
_entity.type
_entity.pdbx_description
1 polymer ?
#
loop_
_entity_poly.entity_id
_entity_poly.type
_entity_poly.pdbx_seq_one_letter_code
_entity_poly.pdbx_strand_id
1 'polypeptide(L)'
;ADKFRRKLEELEKEKNSLKFQLPSRHPSISSFLDRFVTQVQAALHWAIERVTNEKTQLWQENEHKRLRSTYQERIQVSTTKRNRLLQEKKWLQKEIEDLRARLAVLEAKDQQLRREIEEQDRLIQSHDCELSALLGWVSLRELQEISKAVDETLASSYQIPFSLDLPGTIKSLQEREKSFIMSIKETTAKVCTSQKLCSTLRREVNEIETQLPALLEAKMLAVSGNNFGTAKNLTEDIRSLTSEKERLEGLLNELLVLSARNVQNLERIKADYNRLKQELEQGETAFVASVKENAIKYMEMLEDKLHSCGSQLLQRVWEADLETCQLLIRGFQLKETGCCLFEEEENQMDEMEIIGDGPTESERRKESHLQNGTEWGPAPCRKHSEQKEVLEDTSFGAEGHLSEEFHIFSAELGKKCEAISEKLVHLEDQLQTSVCKVDDGAAQSLQREIEVVKETLQTALVQLQPGREAGEEKAGDFLCDSWCPGKQDLQE
;
A
#
# COMPACT_ATOMS: atom_id res chain seq x y z
N ALA A 1 23.15 -1.33 15.31
CA ALA A 1 22.56 -1.11 13.98
C ALA A 1 21.03 -0.89 14.04
N ASP A 2 20.26 -1.82 14.60
CA ASP A 2 18.78 -1.77 14.48
C ASP A 2 18.08 -0.66 15.27
N LYS A 3 18.71 -0.12 16.30
CA LYS A 3 18.20 1.04 17.05
C LYS A 3 18.32 2.34 16.25
N PHE A 4 19.33 2.44 15.37
CA PHE A 4 19.50 3.55 14.44
C PHE A 4 18.55 3.42 13.24
N ARG A 5 18.35 2.20 12.74
CA ARG A 5 17.40 1.90 11.67
C ARG A 5 15.97 2.30 12.06
N ARG A 6 15.54 1.92 13.27
CA ARG A 6 14.25 2.35 13.85
C ARG A 6 14.11 3.86 13.98
N LYS A 7 15.15 4.55 14.45
CA LYS A 7 15.14 6.02 14.54
C LYS A 7 15.06 6.70 13.17
N LEU A 8 15.68 6.14 12.14
CA LEU A 8 15.57 6.63 10.77
C LEU A 8 14.15 6.42 10.20
N GLU A 9 13.53 5.27 10.48
CA GLU A 9 12.14 5.00 10.11
C GLU A 9 11.14 5.92 10.83
N GLU A 10 11.40 6.24 12.11
CA GLU A 10 10.63 7.21 12.90
C GLU A 10 10.75 8.63 12.33
N LEU A 11 11.96 9.07 11.99
CA LEU A 11 12.21 10.38 11.38
C LEU A 11 11.64 10.50 9.97
N GLU A 12 11.68 9.44 9.16
CA GLU A 12 11.07 9.42 7.82
C GLU A 12 9.54 9.47 7.91
N LYS A 13 8.93 8.81 8.92
CA LYS A 13 7.49 8.95 9.22
C LYS A 13 7.13 10.37 9.66
N GLU A 14 7.94 10.98 10.51
CA GLU A 14 7.74 12.36 10.99
C GLU A 14 7.85 13.36 9.83
N LYS A 15 8.87 13.22 8.96
CA LYS A 15 9.05 14.02 7.73
C LYS A 15 7.84 13.92 6.79
N ASN A 16 7.29 12.72 6.61
CA ASN A 16 6.12 12.48 5.75
C ASN A 16 4.80 12.96 6.39
N SER A 17 4.77 13.18 7.71
CA SER A 17 3.62 13.75 8.43
C SER A 17 3.63 15.28 8.47
N LEU A 18 4.82 15.89 8.39
CA LEU A 18 5.03 17.32 8.37
C LEU A 18 4.82 17.86 6.96
N LYS A 19 3.57 18.22 6.64
CA LYS A 19 3.30 19.03 5.45
C LYS A 19 3.74 20.44 5.73
N PHE A 20 4.75 20.92 5.01
CA PHE A 20 5.08 22.34 4.99
C PHE A 20 3.84 23.11 4.49
N GLN A 21 3.27 23.91 5.37
CA GLN A 21 2.17 24.81 5.05
C GLN A 21 2.53 26.17 5.57
N LEU A 22 2.26 27.20 4.76
CA LEU A 22 2.27 28.56 5.27
C LEU A 22 1.29 28.64 6.45
N PRO A 23 1.64 29.31 7.56
CA PRO A 23 0.75 29.46 8.70
C PRO A 23 -0.64 29.99 8.30
N SER A 24 -0.72 30.89 7.30
CA SER A 24 -1.97 31.41 6.74
C SER A 24 -2.88 30.35 6.09
N ARG A 25 -2.32 29.20 5.69
CA ARG A 25 -3.01 28.05 5.10
C ARG A 25 -3.25 26.92 6.10
N HIS A 26 -2.79 27.07 7.34
CA HIS A 26 -3.13 26.14 8.39
C HIS A 26 -4.66 26.14 8.57
N PRO A 27 -5.34 24.97 8.63
CA PRO A 27 -6.79 24.89 8.69
C PRO A 27 -7.40 25.74 9.82
N SER A 28 -6.71 25.82 10.97
CA SER A 28 -7.12 26.67 12.09
C SER A 28 -7.11 28.16 11.73
N ILE A 29 -6.09 28.64 11.01
CA ILE A 29 -5.93 30.05 10.64
C ILE A 29 -6.86 30.42 9.47
N SER A 30 -7.02 29.54 8.48
CA SER A 30 -8.02 29.73 7.41
C SER A 30 -9.44 29.76 7.97
N SER A 31 -9.77 28.87 8.92
CA SER A 31 -11.10 28.86 9.55
C SER A 31 -11.32 30.06 10.48
N PHE A 32 -10.25 30.63 11.04
CA PHE A 32 -10.30 31.85 11.81
C PHE A 32 -10.55 33.06 10.89
N LEU A 33 -9.86 33.16 9.76
CA LEU A 33 -10.07 34.22 8.78
C LEU A 33 -11.48 34.18 8.17
N ASP A 34 -12.00 32.99 7.87
CA ASP A 34 -13.37 32.80 7.36
C ASP A 34 -14.44 33.14 8.41
N ARG A 35 -14.23 32.75 9.67
CA ARG A 35 -15.08 33.16 10.80
C ARG A 35 -15.02 34.66 11.04
N PHE A 36 -13.83 35.26 10.94
CA PHE A 36 -13.64 36.69 11.11
C PHE A 36 -14.42 37.49 10.06
N VAL A 37 -14.38 37.07 8.79
CA VAL A 37 -15.19 37.66 7.70
C VAL A 37 -16.69 37.49 7.96
N THR A 38 -17.11 36.28 8.35
CA THR A 38 -18.51 35.95 8.64
C THR A 38 -19.05 36.76 9.83
N GLN A 39 -18.22 37.01 10.84
CA GLN A 39 -18.60 37.73 12.05
C GLN A 39 -18.68 39.25 11.83
N VAL A 40 -17.83 39.81 10.96
CA VAL A 40 -17.95 41.19 10.47
C VAL A 40 -19.23 41.38 9.65
N GLN A 41 -19.59 40.41 8.81
CA GLN A 41 -20.84 40.43 8.04
C GLN A 41 -22.08 40.22 8.91
N ALA A 42 -22.03 39.35 9.92
CA ALA A 42 -23.10 39.13 10.88
C ALA A 42 -23.33 40.35 11.78
N ALA A 43 -22.27 41.07 12.18
CA ALA A 43 -22.37 42.33 12.92
C ALA A 43 -23.04 43.44 12.07
N LEU A 44 -22.80 43.43 10.75
CA LEU A 44 -23.46 44.34 9.80
C LEU A 44 -24.96 44.02 9.64
N HIS A 45 -25.32 42.73 9.63
CA HIS A 45 -26.70 42.27 9.55
C HIS A 45 -27.50 42.47 10.85
N TRP A 46 -26.87 42.25 12.00
CA TRP A 46 -27.46 42.49 13.33
C TRP A 46 -27.81 43.97 13.59
N ALA A 47 -27.15 44.90 12.89
CA ALA A 47 -27.48 46.33 12.95
C ALA A 47 -28.78 46.68 12.21
N ILE A 48 -29.20 45.85 11.25
CA ILE A 48 -30.38 46.08 10.39
C ILE A 48 -31.62 45.34 10.94
N GLU A 49 -31.43 44.28 11.73
CA GLU A 49 -32.51 43.39 12.18
C GLU A 49 -33.08 43.73 13.57
N ARG A 50 -32.81 44.95 14.07
CA ARG A 50 -33.41 45.48 15.31
C ARG A 50 -34.71 46.27 15.11
N VAL A 51 -35.39 46.04 14.00
CA VAL A 51 -36.78 46.48 13.76
C VAL A 51 -37.50 45.37 13.02
N THR A 52 -37.99 44.34 13.73
CA THR A 52 -39.35 43.78 13.59
C THR A 52 -39.54 42.58 14.52
N ASN A 53 -40.74 42.54 15.12
CA ASN A 53 -41.10 41.78 16.31
C ASN A 53 -41.46 40.31 16.12
N GLU A 54 -41.36 39.64 17.27
CA GLU A 54 -41.90 38.39 17.82
C GLU A 54 -43.27 37.82 17.36
N LYS A 55 -43.39 36.50 17.70
CA LYS A 55 -44.56 35.68 18.14
C LYS A 55 -45.27 34.88 17.02
N THR A 56 -45.59 33.59 17.16
CA THR A 56 -46.18 32.86 18.31
C THR A 56 -46.08 31.32 18.14
N GLN A 57 -46.15 30.59 19.25
CA GLN A 57 -46.05 29.13 19.41
C GLN A 57 -47.35 28.32 19.16
N LEU A 58 -47.15 27.09 18.66
CA LEU A 58 -47.65 25.76 19.09
C LEU A 58 -49.16 25.41 19.07
N TRP A 59 -49.49 24.28 18.44
CA TRP A 59 -50.56 23.34 18.86
C TRP A 59 -50.23 21.90 18.43
N GLN A 60 -50.54 20.94 19.31
CA GLN A 60 -50.34 19.50 19.15
C GLN A 60 -51.68 18.77 19.46
N GLU A 61 -51.81 17.55 18.93
CA GLU A 61 -52.53 16.39 19.51
C GLU A 61 -53.96 16.03 18.99
N ASN A 62 -54.14 14.83 18.41
CA ASN A 62 -54.87 13.67 19.01
C ASN A 62 -55.19 12.50 18.02
N GLU A 63 -54.69 11.29 18.37
CA GLU A 63 -55.38 9.99 18.62
C GLU A 63 -56.58 9.45 17.77
N HIS A 64 -56.56 8.15 17.37
CA HIS A 64 -57.55 7.10 17.76
C HIS A 64 -57.44 5.69 17.10
N LYS A 65 -57.35 4.67 17.98
CA LYS A 65 -58.04 3.34 18.10
C LYS A 65 -58.39 2.41 16.90
N ARG A 66 -57.78 1.20 16.99
CA ARG A 66 -58.35 -0.18 17.20
C ARG A 66 -59.42 -0.74 16.23
N LEU A 67 -59.16 -1.94 15.65
CA LEU A 67 -60.15 -3.01 15.45
C LEU A 67 -59.51 -4.43 15.34
N ARG A 68 -60.29 -5.44 15.73
CA ARG A 68 -59.93 -6.84 16.05
C ARG A 68 -60.81 -7.81 15.26
N SER A 69 -60.24 -8.89 14.72
CA SER A 69 -60.77 -10.27 14.56
C SER A 69 -60.00 -10.93 13.40
N THR A 70 -59.64 -12.22 13.38
CA THR A 70 -60.47 -13.43 13.53
C THR A 70 -59.63 -14.59 14.09
N TYR A 71 -60.32 -15.48 14.80
CA TYR A 71 -59.79 -16.55 15.64
C TYR A 71 -60.12 -17.90 14.99
N GLN A 72 -59.22 -18.88 15.13
CA GLN A 72 -59.52 -20.32 15.19
C GLN A 72 -59.36 -21.25 13.97
N GLU A 73 -58.42 -20.95 13.06
CA GLU A 73 -57.84 -22.00 12.18
C GLU A 73 -56.30 -22.03 12.24
N ARG A 74 -55.71 -21.10 13.01
CA ARG A 74 -54.27 -20.85 13.08
C ARG A 74 -53.58 -21.58 14.23
N ILE A 75 -54.30 -22.29 15.11
CA ILE A 75 -53.83 -22.59 16.47
C ILE A 75 -52.66 -23.57 16.53
N GLN A 76 -52.51 -24.54 15.62
CA GLN A 76 -51.42 -25.52 15.71
C GLN A 76 -50.13 -25.11 14.97
N VAL A 77 -50.25 -24.50 13.79
CA VAL A 77 -49.13 -23.84 13.07
C VAL A 77 -48.69 -22.55 13.81
N SER A 78 -49.56 -21.96 14.62
CA SER A 78 -49.22 -20.80 15.44
C SER A 78 -48.34 -21.12 16.63
N THR A 79 -48.35 -22.31 17.22
CA THR A 79 -47.59 -22.55 18.47
C THR A 79 -46.08 -22.57 18.20
N THR A 80 -45.66 -23.22 17.11
CA THR A 80 -44.25 -23.22 16.65
C THR A 80 -43.83 -21.84 16.13
N LYS A 81 -44.67 -21.19 15.32
CA LYS A 81 -44.44 -19.81 14.85
C LYS A 81 -44.42 -18.79 16.00
N ARG A 82 -45.25 -18.95 17.03
CA ARG A 82 -45.32 -18.12 18.23
C ARG A 82 -44.10 -18.31 19.11
N ASN A 83 -43.61 -19.55 19.27
CA ASN A 83 -42.39 -19.82 20.03
C ASN A 83 -41.17 -19.21 19.32
N ARG A 84 -41.10 -19.31 17.98
CA ARG A 84 -40.08 -18.63 17.17
C ARG A 84 -40.14 -17.10 17.33
N LEU A 85 -41.32 -16.50 17.15
CA LEU A 85 -41.53 -15.07 17.35
C LEU A 85 -41.26 -14.60 18.79
N LEU A 86 -41.48 -15.46 19.79
CA LEU A 86 -41.18 -15.14 21.18
C LEU A 86 -39.66 -15.14 21.44
N GLN A 87 -38.91 -16.03 20.80
CA GLN A 87 -37.44 -16.02 20.83
C GLN A 87 -36.88 -14.81 20.07
N GLU A 88 -37.39 -14.52 18.87
CA GLU A 88 -37.03 -13.33 18.10
C GLU A 88 -37.36 -12.04 18.86
N LYS A 89 -38.53 -11.97 19.53
CA LYS A 89 -38.87 -10.85 20.41
C LYS A 89 -37.88 -10.69 21.56
N LYS A 90 -37.50 -11.77 22.23
CA LYS A 90 -36.50 -11.71 23.32
C LYS A 90 -35.13 -11.26 22.80
N TRP A 91 -34.74 -11.72 21.62
CA TRP A 91 -33.49 -11.32 20.98
C TRP A 91 -33.52 -9.84 20.59
N LEU A 92 -34.57 -9.38 19.90
CA LEU A 92 -34.77 -7.97 19.55
C LEU A 92 -34.82 -7.07 20.77
N GLN A 93 -35.41 -7.54 21.88
CA GLN A 93 -35.49 -6.76 23.10
C GLN A 93 -34.10 -6.57 23.74
N LYS A 94 -33.25 -7.62 23.69
CA LYS A 94 -31.84 -7.52 24.11
C LYS A 94 -31.05 -6.59 23.19
N GLU A 95 -31.27 -6.66 21.88
CA GLU A 95 -30.62 -5.76 20.91
C GLU A 95 -31.03 -4.29 21.13
N ILE A 96 -32.31 -4.03 21.40
CA ILE A 96 -32.80 -2.68 21.73
C ILE A 96 -32.16 -2.17 23.03
N GLU A 97 -31.97 -3.02 24.04
CA GLU A 97 -31.28 -2.66 25.27
C GLU A 97 -29.79 -2.36 25.03
N ASP A 98 -29.10 -3.17 24.21
CA ASP A 98 -27.71 -2.93 23.82
C ASP A 98 -27.57 -1.61 23.03
N LEU A 99 -28.44 -1.37 22.05
CA LEU A 99 -28.45 -0.13 21.27
C LEU A 99 -28.74 1.10 22.13
N ARG A 100 -29.64 0.99 23.12
CA ARG A 100 -29.89 2.07 24.09
C ARG A 100 -28.68 2.35 24.96
N ALA A 101 -27.94 1.32 25.38
CA ALA A 101 -26.70 1.50 26.12
C ALA A 101 -25.61 2.17 25.27
N ARG A 102 -25.46 1.76 24.01
CA ARG A 102 -24.54 2.42 23.06
C ARG A 102 -24.92 3.88 22.80
N LEU A 103 -26.21 4.17 22.67
CA LEU A 103 -26.71 5.53 22.49
C LEU A 103 -26.35 6.41 23.70
N ALA A 104 -26.55 5.93 24.93
CA ALA A 104 -26.19 6.68 26.13
C ALA A 104 -24.68 6.99 26.22
N VAL A 105 -23.82 6.05 25.79
CA VAL A 105 -22.37 6.29 25.71
C VAL A 105 -22.03 7.35 24.66
N LEU A 106 -22.70 7.32 23.51
CA LEU A 106 -22.50 8.33 22.46
C LEU A 106 -23.01 9.71 22.88
N GLU A 107 -24.15 9.79 23.56
CA GLU A 107 -24.67 11.04 24.12
C GLU A 107 -23.72 11.64 25.17
N ALA A 108 -23.12 10.80 26.02
CA ALA A 108 -22.10 11.25 26.96
C ALA A 108 -20.83 11.77 26.26
N LYS A 109 -20.41 11.14 25.15
CA LYS A 109 -19.31 11.64 24.31
C LYS A 109 -19.64 12.95 23.61
N ASP A 110 -20.87 13.10 23.08
CA ASP A 110 -21.32 14.36 22.48
C ASP A 110 -21.31 15.50 23.51
N GLN A 111 -21.81 15.25 24.73
CA GLN A 111 -21.74 16.23 25.82
C GLN A 111 -20.31 16.55 26.26
N GLN A 112 -19.39 15.59 26.19
CA GLN A 112 -17.97 15.84 26.44
C GLN A 112 -17.35 16.73 25.37
N LEU A 113 -17.59 16.41 24.09
CA LEU A 113 -17.08 17.18 22.96
C LEU A 113 -17.64 18.61 22.95
N ARG A 114 -18.92 18.79 23.29
CA ARG A 114 -19.52 20.13 23.44
C ARG A 114 -18.78 20.99 24.46
N ARG A 115 -18.45 20.41 25.63
CA ARG A 115 -17.67 21.12 26.67
C ARG A 115 -16.25 21.44 26.22
N GLU A 116 -15.62 20.55 25.46
CA GLU A 116 -14.28 20.78 24.90
C GLU A 116 -14.29 21.90 23.84
N ILE A 117 -15.30 21.93 22.98
CA ILE A 117 -15.51 23.01 22.01
C ILE A 117 -15.73 24.35 22.73
N GLU A 118 -16.59 24.39 23.76
CA GLU A 118 -16.84 25.61 24.54
C GLU A 118 -15.57 26.12 25.25
N GLU A 119 -14.71 25.24 25.74
CA GLU A 119 -13.43 25.63 26.36
C GLU A 119 -12.44 26.17 25.32
N GLN A 120 -12.36 25.55 24.14
CA GLN A 120 -11.56 26.07 23.02
C GLN A 120 -12.06 27.45 22.56
N ASP A 121 -13.37 27.65 22.46
CA ASP A 121 -13.96 28.94 22.09
C ASP A 121 -13.66 30.03 23.14
N ARG A 122 -13.64 29.68 24.43
CA ARG A 122 -13.21 30.60 25.51
C ARG A 122 -11.75 31.00 25.39
N LEU A 123 -10.86 30.06 25.07
CA LEU A 123 -9.44 30.33 24.86
C LEU A 123 -9.23 31.26 23.67
N ILE A 124 -9.91 31.02 22.55
CA ILE A 124 -9.86 31.88 21.35
C ILE A 124 -10.31 33.31 21.70
N GLN A 125 -11.46 33.46 22.37
CA GLN A 125 -11.97 34.76 22.78
C GLN A 125 -11.01 35.52 23.72
N SER A 126 -10.31 34.81 24.60
CA SER A 126 -9.31 35.44 25.48
C SER A 126 -8.12 36.01 24.70
N HIS A 127 -7.65 35.31 23.68
CA HIS A 127 -6.52 35.74 22.84
C HIS A 127 -6.92 36.90 21.91
N ASP A 128 -8.16 36.91 21.39
CA ASP A 128 -8.71 38.01 20.59
C ASP A 128 -8.84 39.32 21.38
N CYS A 129 -9.06 39.23 22.70
CA CYS A 129 -9.09 40.40 23.58
C CYS A 129 -7.70 41.03 23.77
N GLU A 130 -6.63 40.21 23.82
CA GLU A 130 -5.25 40.69 23.91
C GLU A 130 -4.78 41.35 22.60
N LEU A 131 -5.16 40.78 21.46
CA LEU A 131 -4.93 41.37 20.13
C LEU A 131 -5.67 42.69 19.93
N SER A 132 -6.95 42.78 20.33
CA SER A 132 -7.71 44.04 20.30
C SER A 132 -7.09 45.11 21.20
N ALA A 133 -6.55 44.72 22.37
CA ALA A 133 -5.85 45.62 23.26
C ALA A 133 -4.55 46.15 22.65
N LEU A 134 -3.76 45.31 21.96
CA LEU A 134 -2.53 45.68 21.27
C LEU A 134 -2.78 46.58 20.04
N LEU A 135 -3.82 46.28 19.26
CA LEU A 135 -4.22 47.07 18.09
C LEU A 135 -4.81 48.43 18.45
N GLY A 136 -5.37 48.58 19.66
CA GLY A 136 -5.86 49.86 20.19
C GLY A 136 -4.76 50.92 20.42
N TRP A 137 -3.48 50.52 20.44
CA TRP A 137 -2.32 51.42 20.57
C TRP A 137 -1.75 51.86 19.22
N VAL A 138 -2.24 51.34 18.10
CA VAL A 138 -1.75 51.62 16.74
C VAL A 138 -2.62 52.70 16.09
N SER A 139 -2.01 53.67 15.40
CA SER A 139 -2.78 54.74 14.76
C SER A 139 -3.58 54.23 13.54
N LEU A 140 -4.71 54.88 13.24
CA LEU A 140 -5.54 54.51 12.08
C LEU A 140 -4.76 54.50 10.74
N ARG A 141 -3.76 55.38 10.61
CA ARG A 141 -2.89 55.45 9.42
C ARG A 141 -1.95 54.24 9.34
N GLU A 142 -1.31 53.88 10.43
CA GLU A 142 -0.46 52.67 10.50
C GLU A 142 -1.29 51.41 10.27
N LEU A 143 -2.52 51.36 10.78
CA LEU A 143 -3.43 50.24 10.55
C LEU A 143 -3.85 50.11 9.07
N GLN A 144 -4.06 51.23 8.37
CA GLN A 144 -4.32 51.26 6.93
C GLN A 144 -3.09 50.84 6.10
N GLU A 145 -1.89 51.27 6.50
CA GLU A 145 -0.63 50.86 5.87
C GLU A 145 -0.35 49.37 6.08
N ILE A 146 -0.65 48.84 7.28
CA ILE A 146 -0.57 47.42 7.60
C ILE A 146 -1.57 46.62 6.77
N SER A 147 -2.84 47.04 6.71
CA SER A 147 -3.88 46.37 5.89
C SER A 147 -3.45 46.29 4.43
N LYS A 148 -3.00 47.41 3.86
CA LYS A 148 -2.55 47.46 2.47
C LYS A 148 -1.32 46.57 2.22
N ALA A 149 -0.33 46.61 3.11
CA ALA A 149 0.87 45.78 2.99
C ALA A 149 0.57 44.27 3.14
N VAL A 150 -0.40 43.91 3.99
CA VAL A 150 -0.90 42.53 4.11
C VAL A 150 -1.61 42.10 2.84
N ASP A 151 -2.52 42.92 2.30
CA ASP A 151 -3.25 42.61 1.06
C ASP A 151 -2.31 42.45 -0.13
N GLU A 152 -1.30 43.32 -0.26
CA GLU A 152 -0.26 43.23 -1.29
C GLU A 152 0.65 42.00 -1.11
N THR A 153 0.84 41.54 0.13
CA THR A 153 1.60 40.33 0.45
C THR A 153 0.84 39.05 0.17
N LEU A 154 -0.44 39.01 0.53
CA LEU A 154 -1.33 37.92 0.16
C LEU A 154 -1.41 37.81 -1.36
N ALA A 155 -1.68 38.92 -2.07
CA ALA A 155 -1.74 38.94 -3.53
C ALA A 155 -0.46 38.40 -4.21
N SER A 156 0.73 38.75 -3.69
CA SER A 156 2.01 38.23 -4.19
C SER A 156 2.29 36.77 -3.79
N SER A 157 1.89 36.36 -2.59
CA SER A 157 2.05 35.00 -2.08
C SER A 157 1.28 33.98 -2.93
N TYR A 158 0.08 34.35 -3.42
CA TYR A 158 -0.69 33.49 -4.31
C TYR A 158 -0.11 33.36 -5.73
N GLN A 159 0.81 34.24 -6.15
CA GLN A 159 1.44 34.19 -7.47
C GLN A 159 2.68 33.28 -7.52
N ILE A 160 3.32 33.01 -6.37
CA ILE A 160 4.52 32.18 -6.28
C ILE A 160 4.16 30.86 -5.60
N PRO A 161 3.81 29.80 -6.35
CA PRO A 161 3.44 28.53 -5.75
C PRO A 161 4.65 27.84 -5.11
N PHE A 162 4.63 27.76 -3.78
CA PHE A 162 5.49 26.89 -2.98
C PHE A 162 4.79 25.56 -2.75
N SER A 163 4.83 24.68 -3.75
CA SER A 163 4.48 23.28 -3.52
C SER A 163 5.76 22.50 -3.35
N LEU A 164 6.01 22.00 -2.13
CA LEU A 164 7.05 20.99 -1.88
C LEU A 164 6.54 19.57 -2.19
N ASP A 165 5.25 19.43 -2.48
CA ASP A 165 4.68 18.16 -2.88
C ASP A 165 5.21 17.80 -4.26
N LEU A 166 5.76 16.59 -4.35
CA LEU A 166 6.26 16.07 -5.62
C LEU A 166 5.12 16.03 -6.64
N PRO A 167 5.33 16.55 -7.87
CA PRO A 167 4.34 16.55 -8.93
C PRO A 167 3.78 15.15 -9.20
N GLY A 168 2.50 15.07 -9.57
CA GLY A 168 1.82 13.81 -9.87
C GLY A 168 2.54 13.00 -10.96
N THR A 169 3.20 13.66 -11.91
CA THR A 169 4.02 13.02 -12.94
C THR A 169 5.18 12.25 -12.32
N ILE A 170 5.95 12.85 -11.41
CA ILE A 170 7.09 12.19 -10.75
C ILE A 170 6.60 11.07 -9.84
N LYS A 171 5.50 11.26 -9.09
CA LYS A 171 4.88 10.20 -8.27
C LYS A 171 4.48 8.99 -9.13
N SER A 172 3.88 9.23 -10.30
CA SER A 172 3.54 8.15 -11.24
C SER A 172 4.77 7.43 -11.80
N LEU A 173 5.88 8.15 -12.01
CA LEU A 173 7.16 7.55 -12.42
C LEU A 173 7.73 6.66 -11.30
N GLN A 174 7.65 7.06 -10.03
CA GLN A 174 8.07 6.25 -8.87
C GLN A 174 7.21 4.97 -8.71
N GLU A 175 5.90 5.05 -8.98
CA GLU A 175 5.03 3.88 -8.99
C GLU A 175 5.39 2.93 -10.14
N ARG A 176 5.67 3.48 -11.32
CA ARG A 176 6.15 2.71 -12.47
C ARG A 176 7.49 2.04 -12.18
N GLU A 177 8.37 2.71 -11.43
CA GLU A 177 9.67 2.15 -11.02
C GLU A 177 9.48 0.89 -10.17
N LYS A 178 8.59 0.95 -9.17
CA LYS A 178 8.25 -0.21 -8.33
C LYS A 178 7.70 -1.37 -9.16
N SER A 179 6.87 -1.07 -10.16
CA SER A 179 6.33 -2.08 -11.09
C SER A 179 7.45 -2.75 -11.91
N PHE A 180 8.39 -1.95 -12.44
CA PHE A 180 9.55 -2.48 -13.16
C PHE A 180 10.43 -3.37 -12.28
N ILE A 181 10.72 -2.96 -11.04
CA ILE A 181 11.49 -3.77 -10.09
C ILE A 181 10.84 -5.14 -9.88
N MET A 182 9.51 -5.18 -9.75
CA MET A 182 8.78 -6.44 -9.62
C MET A 182 8.87 -7.30 -10.88
N SER A 183 8.72 -6.68 -12.06
CA SER A 183 8.82 -7.35 -13.36
C SER A 183 10.22 -7.91 -13.64
N ILE A 184 11.27 -7.18 -13.28
CA ILE A 184 12.66 -7.64 -13.36
C ILE A 184 12.86 -8.86 -12.47
N LYS A 185 12.40 -8.81 -11.21
CA LYS A 185 12.50 -9.94 -10.27
C LYS A 185 11.77 -11.18 -10.80
N GLU A 186 10.55 -11.01 -11.29
CA GLU A 186 9.74 -12.10 -11.86
C GLU A 186 10.41 -12.72 -13.08
N THR A 187 10.87 -11.91 -14.03
CA THR A 187 11.51 -12.40 -15.26
C THR A 187 12.86 -13.04 -14.96
N THR A 188 13.62 -12.49 -14.00
CA THR A 188 14.87 -13.11 -13.51
C THR A 188 14.60 -14.48 -12.90
N ALA A 189 13.55 -14.63 -12.09
CA ALA A 189 13.16 -15.92 -11.54
C ALA A 189 12.83 -16.94 -12.64
N LYS A 190 12.10 -16.53 -13.69
CA LYS A 190 11.79 -17.38 -14.86
C LYS A 190 13.05 -17.82 -15.62
N VAL A 191 14.05 -16.95 -15.77
CA VAL A 191 15.34 -17.30 -16.37
C VAL A 191 16.08 -18.31 -15.50
N CYS A 192 16.17 -18.07 -14.20
CA CYS A 192 16.84 -18.97 -13.25
C CYS A 192 16.20 -20.37 -13.20
N THR A 193 14.87 -20.45 -13.19
CA THR A 193 14.18 -21.76 -13.20
C THR A 193 14.36 -22.48 -14.52
N SER A 194 14.25 -21.78 -15.65
CA SER A 194 14.53 -22.34 -16.99
C SER A 194 15.95 -22.88 -17.08
N GLN A 195 16.95 -22.13 -16.60
CA GLN A 195 18.35 -22.57 -16.61
C GLN A 195 18.58 -23.82 -15.76
N LYS A 196 17.95 -23.90 -14.57
CA LYS A 196 17.99 -25.10 -13.71
C LYS A 196 17.36 -26.32 -14.39
N LEU A 197 16.22 -26.15 -15.05
CA LEU A 197 15.57 -27.22 -15.80
C LEU A 197 16.42 -27.66 -17.00
N CYS A 198 17.03 -26.73 -17.73
CA CYS A 198 17.96 -27.03 -18.82
C CYS A 198 19.19 -27.82 -18.35
N SER A 199 19.70 -27.58 -17.14
CA SER A 199 20.86 -28.32 -16.62
C SER A 199 20.48 -29.73 -16.19
N THR A 200 19.29 -29.91 -15.60
CA THR A 200 18.74 -31.23 -15.28
C THR A 200 18.49 -32.05 -16.54
N LEU A 201 17.79 -31.50 -17.54
CA LEU A 201 17.51 -32.21 -18.80
C LEU A 201 18.80 -32.59 -19.55
N ARG A 202 19.81 -31.70 -19.60
CA ARG A 202 21.13 -32.03 -20.16
C ARG A 202 21.79 -33.20 -19.45
N ARG A 203 21.67 -33.28 -18.12
CA ARG A 203 22.23 -34.39 -17.34
C ARG A 203 21.55 -35.72 -17.69
N GLU A 204 20.22 -35.74 -17.77
CA GLU A 204 19.45 -36.94 -18.13
C GLU A 204 19.76 -37.41 -19.56
N VAL A 205 19.82 -36.49 -20.53
CA VAL A 205 20.21 -36.80 -21.93
C VAL A 205 21.61 -37.41 -21.97
N ASN A 206 22.57 -36.81 -21.25
CA ASN A 206 23.94 -37.32 -21.19
C ASN A 206 24.01 -38.70 -20.52
N GLU A 207 23.22 -38.94 -19.47
CA GLU A 207 23.16 -40.24 -18.79
C GLU A 207 22.62 -41.34 -19.72
N ILE A 208 21.56 -41.06 -20.49
CA ILE A 208 21.08 -42.02 -21.50
C ILE A 208 22.14 -42.25 -22.59
N GLU A 209 22.82 -41.19 -23.02
CA GLU A 209 23.88 -41.28 -24.02
C GLU A 209 25.08 -42.12 -23.56
N THR A 210 25.45 -42.06 -22.27
CA THR A 210 26.53 -42.90 -21.71
C THR A 210 26.10 -44.36 -21.49
N GLN A 211 24.81 -44.63 -21.21
CA GLN A 211 24.27 -45.98 -21.02
C GLN A 211 24.13 -46.78 -22.33
N LEU A 212 23.82 -46.10 -23.45
CA LEU A 212 23.56 -46.74 -24.75
C LEU A 212 24.70 -47.67 -25.25
N PRO A 213 25.99 -47.28 -25.20
CA PRO A 213 27.10 -48.15 -25.61
C PRO A 213 27.18 -49.46 -24.83
N ALA A 214 26.98 -49.43 -23.51
CA ALA A 214 27.04 -50.62 -22.66
C ALA A 214 25.89 -51.60 -22.97
N LEU A 215 24.69 -51.08 -23.25
CA LEU A 215 23.56 -51.90 -23.69
C LEU A 215 23.79 -52.53 -25.06
N LEU A 216 24.41 -51.80 -26.00
CA LEU A 216 24.80 -52.33 -27.30
C LEU A 216 25.83 -53.46 -27.18
N GLU A 217 26.83 -53.30 -26.32
CA GLU A 217 27.81 -54.35 -26.02
C GLU A 217 27.16 -55.58 -25.39
N ALA A 218 26.31 -55.39 -24.36
CA ALA A 218 25.56 -56.48 -23.74
C ALA A 218 24.69 -57.25 -24.75
N LYS A 219 24.09 -56.53 -25.70
CA LYS A 219 23.33 -57.15 -26.80
C LYS A 219 24.23 -57.99 -27.71
N MET A 220 25.40 -57.47 -28.10
CA MET A 220 26.35 -58.23 -28.94
C MET A 220 26.84 -59.51 -28.24
N LEU A 221 27.11 -59.43 -26.93
CA LEU A 221 27.49 -60.59 -26.12
C LEU A 221 26.35 -61.62 -26.02
N ALA A 222 25.10 -61.19 -25.83
CA ALA A 222 23.95 -62.09 -25.78
C ALA A 222 23.72 -62.83 -27.11
N VAL A 223 23.90 -62.15 -28.25
CA VAL A 223 23.83 -62.76 -29.59
C VAL A 223 24.94 -63.79 -29.77
N SER A 224 26.19 -63.46 -29.39
CA SER A 224 27.34 -64.37 -29.48
C SER A 224 27.20 -65.59 -28.56
N GLY A 225 26.53 -65.41 -27.41
CA GLY A 225 26.18 -66.47 -26.47
C GLY A 225 24.90 -67.27 -26.82
N ASN A 226 24.32 -67.06 -28.01
CA ASN A 226 23.08 -67.70 -28.46
C ASN A 226 21.85 -67.48 -27.55
N ASN A 227 21.84 -66.43 -26.71
CA ASN A 227 20.69 -66.06 -25.88
C ASN A 227 19.83 -65.01 -26.60
N PHE A 228 19.05 -65.48 -27.57
CA PHE A 228 18.19 -64.62 -28.39
C PHE A 228 17.04 -63.96 -27.62
N GLY A 229 16.58 -64.57 -26.51
CA GLY A 229 15.56 -63.99 -25.64
C GLY A 229 16.06 -62.69 -25.00
N THR A 230 17.24 -62.74 -24.37
CA THR A 230 17.89 -61.55 -23.79
C THR A 230 18.27 -60.51 -24.85
N ALA A 231 18.78 -60.94 -26.00
CA ALA A 231 19.12 -60.02 -27.10
C ALA A 231 17.89 -59.27 -27.67
N LYS A 232 16.71 -59.93 -27.71
CA LYS A 232 15.45 -59.30 -28.11
C LYS A 232 15.00 -58.26 -27.09
N ASN A 233 15.04 -58.57 -25.80
CA ASN A 233 14.69 -57.63 -24.73
C ASN A 233 15.61 -56.40 -24.76
N LEU A 234 16.93 -56.60 -24.83
CA LEU A 234 17.91 -55.50 -24.95
C LEU A 234 17.68 -54.63 -26.20
N THR A 235 17.18 -55.22 -27.29
CA THR A 235 16.82 -54.45 -28.50
C THR A 235 15.62 -53.54 -28.27
N GLU A 236 14.64 -53.98 -27.48
CA GLU A 236 13.51 -53.13 -27.08
C GLU A 236 13.97 -52.02 -26.14
N ASP A 237 14.77 -52.36 -25.13
CA ASP A 237 15.30 -51.39 -24.16
C ASP A 237 16.11 -50.29 -24.86
N ILE A 238 17.03 -50.66 -25.76
CA ILE A 238 17.80 -49.70 -26.57
C ILE A 238 16.88 -48.80 -27.39
N ARG A 239 15.82 -49.35 -28.02
CA ARG A 239 14.87 -48.55 -28.80
C ARG A 239 14.10 -47.58 -27.91
N SER A 240 13.62 -48.05 -26.76
CA SER A 240 12.90 -47.26 -25.77
C SER A 240 13.77 -46.10 -25.25
N LEU A 241 14.98 -46.39 -24.77
CA LEU A 241 15.93 -45.36 -24.31
C LEU A 241 16.29 -44.36 -25.42
N THR A 242 16.46 -44.81 -26.66
CA THR A 242 16.73 -43.91 -27.79
C THR A 242 15.56 -42.96 -28.04
N SER A 243 14.32 -43.47 -28.01
CA SER A 243 13.13 -42.62 -28.17
C SER A 243 12.93 -41.63 -27.01
N GLU A 244 13.29 -42.04 -25.79
CA GLU A 244 13.25 -41.17 -24.63
C GLU A 244 14.33 -40.07 -24.69
N LYS A 245 15.54 -40.40 -25.16
CA LYS A 245 16.60 -39.40 -25.44
C LYS A 245 16.10 -38.35 -26.44
N GLU A 246 15.56 -38.77 -27.58
CA GLU A 246 15.03 -37.86 -28.61
C GLU A 246 13.91 -36.97 -28.06
N ARG A 247 13.03 -37.52 -27.21
CA ARG A 247 11.97 -36.77 -26.53
C ARG A 247 12.53 -35.71 -25.56
N LEU A 248 13.52 -36.08 -24.74
CA LEU A 248 14.16 -35.17 -23.80
C LEU A 248 14.97 -34.06 -24.50
N GLU A 249 15.64 -34.39 -25.61
CA GLU A 249 16.33 -33.43 -26.47
C GLU A 249 15.35 -32.42 -27.10
N GLY A 250 14.17 -32.89 -27.52
CA GLY A 250 13.07 -32.03 -27.99
C GLY A 250 12.64 -31.01 -26.93
N LEU A 251 12.37 -31.48 -25.71
CA LEU A 251 12.02 -30.61 -24.58
C LEU A 251 13.14 -29.64 -24.20
N LEU A 252 14.39 -30.08 -24.24
CA LEU A 252 15.55 -29.22 -23.97
C LEU A 252 15.63 -28.08 -25.00
N ASN A 253 15.42 -28.36 -26.29
CA ASN A 253 15.43 -27.35 -27.34
C ASN A 253 14.30 -26.31 -27.15
N GLU A 254 13.08 -26.76 -26.84
CA GLU A 254 11.96 -25.85 -26.54
C GLU A 254 12.26 -24.95 -25.34
N LEU A 255 12.80 -25.53 -24.27
CA LEU A 255 13.15 -24.80 -23.06
C LEU A 255 14.29 -23.80 -23.29
N LEU A 256 15.29 -24.13 -24.12
CA LEU A 256 16.37 -23.21 -24.51
C LEU A 256 15.83 -22.01 -25.30
N VAL A 257 14.90 -22.23 -26.24
CA VAL A 257 14.25 -21.15 -26.99
C VAL A 257 13.44 -20.25 -26.06
N LEU A 258 12.68 -20.82 -25.12
CA LEU A 258 11.95 -20.07 -24.11
C LEU A 258 12.90 -19.29 -23.19
N SER A 259 14.01 -19.89 -22.79
CA SER A 259 15.06 -19.26 -21.98
C SER A 259 15.64 -18.03 -22.68
N ALA A 260 16.04 -18.16 -23.94
CA ALA A 260 16.59 -17.07 -24.74
C ALA A 260 15.58 -15.91 -24.88
N ARG A 261 14.29 -16.23 -25.07
CA ARG A 261 13.22 -15.23 -25.11
C ARG A 261 13.06 -14.50 -23.78
N ASN A 262 13.14 -15.21 -22.66
CA ASN A 262 13.05 -14.64 -21.33
C ASN A 262 14.26 -13.75 -21.00
N VAL A 263 15.47 -14.15 -21.40
CA VAL A 263 16.69 -13.33 -21.27
C VAL A 263 16.56 -12.03 -22.07
N GLN A 264 16.15 -12.13 -23.34
CA GLN A 264 15.93 -10.94 -24.17
C GLN A 264 14.84 -10.02 -23.58
N ASN A 265 13.77 -10.59 -23.02
CA ASN A 265 12.73 -9.81 -22.35
C ASN A 265 13.29 -9.10 -21.09
N LEU A 266 14.10 -9.78 -20.29
CA LEU A 266 14.75 -9.21 -19.11
C LEU A 266 15.65 -8.02 -19.49
N GLU A 267 16.43 -8.14 -20.56
CA GLU A 267 17.27 -7.04 -21.07
C GLU A 267 16.45 -5.82 -21.49
N ARG A 268 15.32 -6.03 -22.18
CA ARG A 268 14.40 -4.94 -22.56
C ARG A 268 13.82 -4.24 -21.35
N ILE A 269 13.31 -5.00 -20.38
CA ILE A 269 12.74 -4.46 -19.14
C ILE A 269 13.80 -3.68 -18.36
N LYS A 270 15.05 -4.18 -18.27
CA LYS A 270 16.17 -3.45 -17.63
C LYS A 270 16.52 -2.16 -18.37
N ALA A 271 16.52 -2.16 -19.70
CA ALA A 271 16.76 -0.95 -20.49
C ALA A 271 15.67 0.11 -20.28
N ASP A 272 14.40 -0.30 -20.24
CA ASP A 272 13.27 0.59 -19.97
C ASP A 272 13.29 1.11 -18.52
N TYR A 273 13.68 0.28 -17.55
CA TYR A 273 13.91 0.69 -16.17
C TYR A 273 15.00 1.78 -16.08
N ASN A 274 16.13 1.60 -16.76
CA ASN A 274 17.21 2.59 -16.74
C ASN A 274 16.78 3.93 -17.38
N ARG A 275 16.00 3.88 -18.46
CA ARG A 275 15.41 5.07 -19.07
C ARG A 275 14.47 5.78 -18.09
N LEU A 276 13.60 5.03 -17.42
CA LEU A 276 12.70 5.56 -16.40
C LEU A 276 13.48 6.20 -15.23
N LYS A 277 14.57 5.57 -14.78
CA LYS A 277 15.41 6.11 -13.69
C LYS A 277 16.00 7.47 -14.07
N GLN A 278 16.48 7.61 -15.31
CA GLN A 278 16.96 8.90 -15.84
C GLN A 278 15.84 9.94 -15.95
N GLU A 279 14.65 9.55 -16.44
CA GLU A 279 13.48 10.44 -16.49
C GLU A 279 13.07 10.93 -15.09
N LEU A 280 13.13 10.04 -14.09
CA LEU A 280 12.80 10.36 -12.70
C LEU A 280 13.80 11.36 -12.13
N GLU A 281 15.10 11.12 -12.29
CA GLU A 281 16.16 12.01 -11.80
C GLU A 281 16.09 13.39 -12.48
N GLN A 282 15.86 13.43 -13.80
CA GLN A 282 15.66 14.68 -14.54
C GLN A 282 14.41 15.42 -14.07
N GLY A 283 13.31 14.72 -13.81
CA GLY A 283 12.09 15.31 -13.27
C GLY A 283 12.29 15.89 -11.88
N GLU A 284 12.96 15.17 -10.99
CA GLU A 284 13.23 15.61 -9.61
C GLU A 284 14.18 16.81 -9.57
N THR A 285 15.24 16.80 -10.37
CA THR A 285 16.18 17.93 -10.49
C THR A 285 15.50 19.17 -11.07
N ALA A 286 14.68 19.02 -12.12
CA ALA A 286 13.92 20.13 -12.69
C ALA A 286 12.89 20.70 -11.70
N PHE A 287 12.22 19.85 -10.93
CA PHE A 287 11.30 20.29 -9.88
C PHE A 287 12.02 21.06 -8.77
N VAL A 288 13.13 20.52 -8.25
CA VAL A 288 13.94 21.20 -7.23
C VAL A 288 14.46 22.55 -7.75
N ALA A 289 14.93 22.61 -9.00
CA ALA A 289 15.36 23.86 -9.62
C ALA A 289 14.22 24.89 -9.70
N SER A 290 13.02 24.47 -10.11
CA SER A 290 11.85 25.36 -10.16
C SER A 290 11.44 25.87 -8.77
N VAL A 291 11.45 25.01 -7.75
CA VAL A 291 11.15 25.42 -6.37
C VAL A 291 12.21 26.39 -5.85
N LYS A 292 13.49 26.15 -6.12
CA LYS A 292 14.59 27.08 -5.78
C LYS A 292 14.40 28.44 -6.45
N GLU A 293 14.08 28.46 -7.74
CA GLU A 293 13.85 29.70 -8.50
C GLU A 293 12.67 30.49 -7.91
N ASN A 294 11.57 29.80 -7.58
CA ASN A 294 10.41 30.42 -6.93
C ASN A 294 10.76 30.96 -5.54
N ALA A 295 11.58 30.25 -4.76
CA ALA A 295 12.07 30.71 -3.46
C ALA A 295 12.89 31.98 -3.58
N ILE A 296 13.81 32.04 -4.54
CA ILE A 296 14.64 33.22 -4.79
C ILE A 296 13.76 34.43 -5.15
N LYS A 297 12.81 34.27 -6.08
CA LYS A 297 11.88 35.36 -6.46
C LYS A 297 11.05 35.88 -5.29
N TYR A 298 10.62 34.99 -4.38
CA TYR A 298 9.89 35.40 -3.19
C TYR A 298 10.80 36.10 -2.18
N MET A 299 12.04 35.64 -2.01
CA MET A 299 13.03 36.32 -1.16
C MET A 299 13.30 37.75 -1.64
N GLU A 300 13.55 37.95 -2.94
CA GLU A 300 13.76 39.28 -3.53
C GLU A 300 12.56 40.20 -3.25
N MET A 301 11.33 39.69 -3.44
CA MET A 301 10.10 40.43 -3.15
C MET A 301 9.94 40.76 -1.66
N LEU A 302 10.27 39.83 -0.75
CA LEU A 302 10.24 40.07 0.69
C LEU A 302 11.27 41.11 1.11
N GLU A 303 12.49 41.06 0.54
CA GLU A 303 13.53 42.05 0.79
C GLU A 303 13.05 43.44 0.36
N ASP A 304 12.54 43.60 -0.86
CA ASP A 304 11.98 44.86 -1.34
C ASP A 304 10.88 45.42 -0.41
N LYS A 305 10.00 44.54 0.07
CA LYS A 305 8.93 44.91 1.01
C LYS A 305 9.47 45.30 2.38
N LEU A 306 10.46 44.57 2.92
CA LEU A 306 11.11 44.86 4.19
C LEU A 306 11.74 46.26 4.19
N HIS A 307 12.33 46.68 3.06
CA HIS A 307 12.89 48.03 2.90
C HIS A 307 11.83 49.13 2.81
N SER A 308 10.60 48.80 2.43
CA SER A 308 9.50 49.77 2.19
C SER A 308 8.51 49.92 3.35
N CYS A 309 8.56 49.05 4.36
CA CYS A 309 7.53 48.96 5.41
C CYS A 309 7.92 49.70 6.69
N GLY A 310 6.97 50.48 7.23
CA GLY A 310 7.12 51.18 8.52
C GLY A 310 6.61 50.39 9.74
N SER A 311 6.02 49.21 9.54
CA SER A 311 5.42 48.41 10.62
C SER A 311 6.39 47.36 11.17
N GLN A 312 6.69 47.47 12.47
CA GLN A 312 7.55 46.53 13.18
C GLN A 312 6.98 45.10 13.22
N LEU A 313 5.65 44.95 13.17
CA LEU A 313 5.00 43.64 13.26
C LEU A 313 5.12 42.86 11.95
N LEU A 314 4.91 43.53 10.80
CA LEU A 314 5.10 42.91 9.48
C LEU A 314 6.56 42.64 9.16
N GLN A 315 7.45 43.52 9.62
CA GLN A 315 8.89 43.32 9.48
C GLN A 315 9.35 41.98 10.08
N ARG A 316 8.90 41.66 11.31
CA ARG A 316 9.22 40.37 11.96
C ARG A 316 8.67 39.16 11.20
N VAL A 317 7.49 39.29 10.60
CA VAL A 317 6.87 38.20 9.81
C VAL A 317 7.66 37.95 8.53
N TRP A 318 7.99 39.01 7.79
CA TRP A 318 8.76 38.87 6.55
C TRP A 318 10.21 38.45 6.79
N GLU A 319 10.84 38.90 7.88
CA GLU A 319 12.16 38.39 8.31
C GLU A 319 12.13 36.87 8.55
N ALA A 320 11.09 36.37 9.22
CA ALA A 320 10.92 34.94 9.47
C ALA A 320 10.66 34.14 8.17
N ASP A 321 9.84 34.68 7.25
CA ASP A 321 9.61 34.05 5.94
C ASP A 321 10.89 34.05 5.08
N LEU A 322 11.68 35.12 5.12
CA LEU A 322 12.97 35.24 4.44
C LEU A 322 13.96 34.20 4.98
N GLU A 323 14.08 34.07 6.30
CA GLU A 323 14.91 33.05 6.95
C GLU A 323 14.47 31.63 6.55
N THR A 324 13.16 31.38 6.50
CA THR A 324 12.61 30.10 6.07
C THR A 324 13.00 29.75 4.63
N CYS A 325 12.94 30.72 3.72
CA CYS A 325 13.37 30.52 2.33
C CYS A 325 14.87 30.27 2.20
N GLN A 326 15.70 30.97 2.98
CA GLN A 326 17.15 30.74 3.04
C GLN A 326 17.47 29.33 3.55
N LEU A 327 16.77 28.87 4.59
CA LEU A 327 16.91 27.51 5.12
C LEU A 327 16.49 26.45 4.09
N LEU A 328 15.40 26.70 3.34
CA LEU A 328 14.95 25.81 2.26
C LEU A 328 16.02 25.66 1.17
N ILE A 329 16.58 26.77 0.69
CA ILE A 329 17.65 26.76 -0.34
C ILE A 329 18.89 26.02 0.17
N ARG A 330 19.34 26.31 1.41
CA ARG A 330 20.45 25.59 2.04
C ARG A 330 20.16 24.09 2.16
N GLY A 331 18.93 23.72 2.51
CA GLY A 331 18.48 22.33 2.60
C GLY A 331 18.66 21.58 1.28
N PHE A 332 18.32 22.20 0.15
CA PHE A 332 18.54 21.60 -1.17
C PHE A 332 20.03 21.50 -1.54
N GLN A 333 20.86 22.50 -1.20
CA GLN A 333 22.31 22.47 -1.46
C GLN A 333 23.01 21.34 -0.69
N LEU A 334 22.61 21.08 0.55
CA LEU A 334 23.14 19.98 1.35
C LEU A 334 22.78 18.62 0.75
N LYS A 335 21.56 18.48 0.19
CA LYS A 335 21.12 17.25 -0.48
C LYS A 335 21.93 16.99 -1.76
N GLU A 336 22.25 18.02 -2.54
CA GLU A 336 23.12 17.91 -3.73
C GLU A 336 24.54 17.43 -3.38
N THR A 337 25.11 17.90 -2.27
CA THR A 337 26.44 17.45 -1.81
C THR A 337 26.45 16.04 -1.21
N GLY A 338 25.29 15.52 -0.76
CA GLY A 338 25.17 14.19 -0.15
C GLY A 338 24.97 13.04 -1.14
N CYS A 339 24.51 13.31 -2.37
CA CYS A 339 24.21 12.27 -3.37
C CYS A 339 25.44 11.67 -4.07
N CYS A 340 26.63 12.25 -3.95
CA CYS A 340 27.82 11.81 -4.70
C CYS A 340 28.62 10.65 -4.06
N LEU A 341 28.11 9.98 -3.00
CA LEU A 341 28.93 9.07 -2.17
C LEU A 341 28.40 7.63 -2.04
N PHE A 342 27.32 7.24 -2.73
CA PHE A 342 26.69 5.92 -2.52
C PHE A 342 26.36 5.12 -3.79
N GLU A 343 26.79 5.52 -4.99
CA GLU A 343 26.43 4.81 -6.22
C GLU A 343 27.40 3.68 -6.64
N GLU A 344 28.48 3.40 -5.90
CA GLU A 344 29.51 2.46 -6.37
C GLU A 344 29.43 1.04 -5.79
N GLU A 345 28.56 0.75 -4.83
CA GLU A 345 28.57 -0.56 -4.11
C GLU A 345 27.51 -1.58 -4.54
N GLU A 346 26.68 -1.29 -5.54
CA GLU A 346 25.63 -2.23 -6.01
C GLU A 346 25.94 -2.95 -7.34
N ASN A 347 27.09 -2.64 -7.96
CA ASN A 347 27.52 -3.26 -9.24
C ASN A 347 28.54 -4.41 -9.08
N GLN A 348 28.86 -4.86 -7.87
CA GLN A 348 29.71 -6.06 -7.65
C GLN A 348 28.87 -7.26 -7.23
N MET A 349 28.04 -7.75 -8.16
CA MET A 349 27.44 -9.07 -8.01
C MET A 349 27.20 -9.71 -9.37
N ASP A 350 28.24 -9.78 -10.22
CA ASP A 350 28.31 -10.79 -11.29
C ASP A 350 29.70 -10.83 -11.94
N GLU A 351 30.66 -11.50 -11.29
CA GLU A 351 31.79 -12.15 -11.96
C GLU A 351 32.12 -13.42 -11.17
N MET A 352 31.16 -14.35 -11.08
CA MET A 352 31.47 -15.72 -10.72
C MET A 352 31.95 -16.43 -11.99
N GLU A 353 33.26 -16.57 -12.09
CA GLU A 353 34.01 -17.17 -13.19
C GLU A 353 33.36 -18.45 -13.76
N ILE A 354 33.23 -18.44 -15.09
CA ILE A 354 33.07 -19.62 -15.92
C ILE A 354 34.33 -20.46 -15.75
N ILE A 355 34.21 -21.60 -15.05
CA ILE A 355 35.24 -22.64 -15.05
C ILE A 355 35.28 -23.24 -16.45
N GLY A 356 36.27 -22.80 -17.23
CA GLY A 356 36.73 -23.43 -18.47
C GLY A 356 37.98 -24.25 -18.18
N ASP A 357 37.87 -25.56 -18.39
CA ASP A 357 38.92 -26.56 -18.26
C ASP A 357 39.90 -26.48 -19.46
N GLY A 358 41.22 -26.51 -19.21
CA GLY A 358 42.24 -26.60 -20.28
C GLY A 358 43.67 -26.18 -19.87
N PRO A 359 44.72 -27.01 -20.06
CA PRO A 359 45.95 -26.95 -19.26
C PRO A 359 47.13 -26.27 -19.99
N THR A 360 48.06 -25.64 -19.25
CA THR A 360 49.46 -25.55 -19.67
C THR A 360 50.42 -25.34 -18.50
N GLU A 361 51.33 -26.30 -18.33
CA GLU A 361 52.56 -26.15 -17.55
C GLU A 361 53.46 -25.06 -18.15
N SER A 362 54.10 -24.24 -17.31
CA SER A 362 55.57 -24.20 -17.27
C SER A 362 56.11 -23.33 -16.14
N GLU A 363 57.22 -23.84 -15.64
CA GLU A 363 57.99 -23.51 -14.48
C GLU A 363 58.82 -22.21 -14.60
N ARG A 364 59.16 -21.67 -13.42
CA ARG A 364 60.42 -20.99 -13.03
C ARG A 364 60.57 -19.47 -13.15
N ARG A 365 60.71 -18.95 -11.92
CA ARG A 365 61.89 -18.28 -11.32
C ARG A 365 61.98 -16.75 -11.39
N LYS A 366 62.02 -16.25 -10.14
CA LYS A 366 63.04 -15.37 -9.52
C LYS A 366 62.74 -13.87 -9.54
N GLU A 367 62.55 -13.28 -8.35
CA GLU A 367 63.62 -12.72 -7.48
C GLU A 367 64.00 -11.35 -8.06
N SER A 368 63.80 -10.20 -7.42
CA SER A 368 64.17 -9.88 -6.04
C SER A 368 63.81 -8.42 -5.69
N HIS A 369 63.50 -8.21 -4.40
CA HIS A 369 63.93 -7.11 -3.52
C HIS A 369 63.64 -5.65 -3.87
N LEU A 370 62.94 -4.94 -2.97
CA LEU A 370 63.61 -4.10 -1.95
C LEU A 370 62.67 -3.79 -0.76
N GLN A 371 63.24 -3.95 0.44
CA GLN A 371 62.68 -3.63 1.76
C GLN A 371 62.94 -2.16 2.14
N ASN A 372 62.06 -1.60 2.98
CA ASN A 372 62.35 -0.85 4.22
C ASN A 372 61.02 -0.29 4.74
N GLY A 373 60.59 -0.45 5.99
CA GLY A 373 61.14 -1.05 7.18
C GLY A 373 60.31 -0.58 8.39
N THR A 374 60.21 -1.43 9.42
CA THR A 374 60.15 -1.08 10.85
C THR A 374 58.80 -0.51 11.41
N GLU A 375 58.13 -1.01 12.46
CA GLU A 375 58.32 -2.14 13.40
C GLU A 375 57.14 -2.21 14.41
N TRP A 376 56.49 -3.39 14.54
CA TRP A 376 55.90 -4.09 15.73
C TRP A 376 54.72 -3.45 16.53
N GLY A 377 53.64 -4.11 16.97
CA GLY A 377 53.13 -5.50 17.13
C GLY A 377 52.18 -5.52 18.38
N PRO A 378 51.54 -6.62 18.87
CA PRO A 378 50.96 -7.82 18.25
C PRO A 378 49.52 -8.22 18.74
N ALA A 379 48.77 -8.94 17.88
CA ALA A 379 47.76 -10.01 18.15
C ALA A 379 46.45 -9.71 18.96
N PRO A 380 45.37 -10.55 18.87
CA PRO A 380 45.22 -11.83 18.16
C PRO A 380 43.98 -12.00 17.26
N CYS A 381 44.14 -12.85 16.24
CA CYS A 381 43.07 -13.44 15.43
C CYS A 381 42.11 -14.30 16.28
N ARG A 382 40.81 -14.11 16.08
CA ARG A 382 39.77 -15.04 16.54
C ARG A 382 39.33 -15.91 15.37
N LYS A 383 39.64 -17.20 15.44
CA LYS A 383 39.10 -18.24 14.57
C LYS A 383 37.60 -18.36 14.82
N HIS A 384 36.78 -18.34 13.76
CA HIS A 384 35.43 -18.88 13.83
C HIS A 384 35.36 -20.16 12.99
N SER A 385 34.86 -21.16 13.70
CA SER A 385 34.67 -22.56 13.35
C SER A 385 33.60 -22.73 12.29
N GLU A 386 33.86 -23.69 11.39
CA GLU A 386 32.85 -24.38 10.59
C GLU A 386 31.72 -24.89 11.49
N GLN A 387 30.49 -24.50 11.19
CA GLN A 387 29.30 -25.19 11.66
C GLN A 387 28.46 -25.59 10.45
N LYS A 388 28.40 -26.92 10.29
CA LYS A 388 27.58 -27.70 9.39
C LYS A 388 26.17 -27.72 9.98
N GLU A 389 25.23 -27.07 9.32
CA GLU A 389 23.81 -27.21 9.67
C GLU A 389 23.13 -28.02 8.56
N VAL A 390 22.71 -29.22 8.96
CA VAL A 390 21.89 -30.15 8.21
C VAL A 390 20.47 -29.59 8.24
N LEU A 391 19.90 -29.28 7.08
CA LEU A 391 18.47 -29.04 6.96
C LEU A 391 17.86 -30.15 6.10
N GLU A 392 16.90 -30.82 6.72
CA GLU A 392 16.21 -32.02 6.26
C GLU A 392 15.39 -31.79 4.99
N ASP A 393 15.46 -32.75 4.08
CA ASP A 393 14.56 -32.94 2.96
C ASP A 393 13.13 -33.18 3.47
N THR A 394 12.20 -32.31 3.08
CA THR A 394 10.79 -32.66 2.99
C THR A 394 10.36 -32.51 1.54
N SER A 395 10.39 -33.62 0.81
CA SER A 395 9.73 -33.71 -0.49
C SER A 395 8.23 -33.88 -0.26
N PHE A 396 7.41 -33.04 -0.87
CA PHE A 396 6.03 -33.41 -1.19
C PHE A 396 5.85 -33.26 -2.70
N GLY A 397 5.60 -34.39 -3.35
CA GLY A 397 5.31 -34.47 -4.78
C GLY A 397 3.83 -34.25 -5.08
N ALA A 398 3.59 -34.00 -6.36
CA ALA A 398 2.31 -33.88 -7.06
C ALA A 398 1.63 -32.50 -7.01
N GLU A 399 2.05 -31.58 -7.89
CA GLU A 399 1.24 -30.39 -8.21
C GLU A 399 1.40 -29.96 -9.68
N GLY A 400 1.23 -30.91 -10.60
CA GLY A 400 1.24 -30.66 -12.05
C GLY A 400 -0.13 -30.43 -12.67
N HIS A 401 -1.23 -30.61 -11.92
CA HIS A 401 -2.60 -30.56 -12.45
C HIS A 401 -3.50 -29.49 -11.83
N LEU A 402 -3.07 -28.78 -10.78
CA LEU A 402 -3.93 -27.82 -10.09
C LEU A 402 -3.89 -26.41 -10.71
N SER A 403 -2.79 -26.02 -11.36
CA SER A 403 -2.60 -24.63 -11.80
C SER A 403 -3.59 -24.15 -12.87
N GLU A 404 -4.03 -25.02 -13.78
CA GLU A 404 -4.99 -24.65 -14.84
C GLU A 404 -6.43 -24.51 -14.30
N GLU A 405 -6.84 -25.36 -13.36
CA GLU A 405 -8.15 -25.27 -12.71
C GLU A 405 -8.26 -24.03 -11.82
N PHE A 406 -7.19 -23.64 -11.12
CA PHE A 406 -7.15 -22.41 -10.31
C PHE A 406 -7.24 -21.13 -11.16
N HIS A 407 -6.63 -21.10 -12.35
CA HIS A 407 -6.72 -19.94 -13.26
C HIS A 407 -8.11 -19.81 -13.92
N ILE A 408 -8.73 -20.93 -14.32
CA ILE A 408 -10.09 -20.93 -14.88
C ILE A 408 -11.11 -20.58 -13.79
N PHE A 409 -10.94 -21.10 -12.57
CA PHE A 409 -11.82 -20.81 -11.43
C PHE A 409 -11.69 -19.35 -10.97
N SER A 410 -10.48 -18.77 -10.97
CA SER A 410 -10.27 -17.36 -10.62
C SER A 410 -10.88 -16.40 -11.65
N ALA A 411 -10.77 -16.71 -12.96
CA ALA A 411 -11.38 -15.90 -14.01
C ALA A 411 -12.93 -15.99 -14.01
N GLU A 412 -13.48 -17.17 -13.75
CA GLU A 412 -14.93 -17.38 -13.63
C GLU A 412 -15.50 -16.72 -12.36
N LEU A 413 -14.76 -16.79 -11.24
CA LEU A 413 -15.12 -16.08 -10.01
C LEU A 413 -15.05 -14.56 -10.20
N GLY A 414 -14.04 -14.06 -10.92
CA GLY A 414 -13.93 -12.64 -11.28
C GLY A 414 -15.16 -12.14 -12.05
N LYS A 415 -15.58 -12.88 -13.09
CA LYS A 415 -16.79 -12.56 -13.86
C LYS A 415 -18.07 -12.60 -13.01
N LYS A 416 -18.18 -13.56 -12.08
CA LYS A 416 -19.31 -13.63 -11.15
C LYS A 416 -19.33 -12.45 -10.18
N CYS A 417 -18.18 -12.05 -9.66
CA CYS A 417 -18.05 -10.86 -8.81
C CYS A 417 -18.39 -9.58 -9.56
N GLU A 418 -17.98 -9.45 -10.83
CA GLU A 418 -18.29 -8.31 -11.69
C GLU A 418 -19.80 -8.24 -11.97
N ALA A 419 -20.44 -9.36 -12.32
CA ALA A 419 -21.89 -9.44 -12.52
C ALA A 419 -22.69 -9.12 -11.24
N ILE A 420 -22.19 -9.51 -10.06
CA ILE A 420 -22.79 -9.15 -8.76
C ILE A 420 -22.63 -7.66 -8.49
N SER A 421 -21.46 -7.09 -8.81
CA SER A 421 -21.19 -5.66 -8.65
C SER A 421 -22.11 -4.81 -9.53
N GLU A 422 -22.22 -5.14 -10.82
CA GLU A 422 -23.14 -4.48 -11.75
C GLU A 422 -24.60 -4.58 -11.28
N LYS A 423 -24.98 -5.74 -10.75
CA LYS A 423 -26.32 -5.96 -10.20
C LYS A 423 -26.56 -5.15 -8.93
N LEU A 424 -25.56 -4.98 -8.07
CA LEU A 424 -25.65 -4.14 -6.87
C LEU A 424 -25.79 -2.66 -7.23
N VAL A 425 -25.04 -2.17 -8.22
CA VAL A 425 -25.17 -0.80 -8.74
C VAL A 425 -26.57 -0.59 -9.31
N HIS A 426 -27.09 -1.55 -10.07
CA HIS A 426 -28.46 -1.45 -10.59
C HIS A 426 -29.52 -1.48 -9.50
N LEU A 427 -29.33 -2.29 -8.45
CA LEU A 427 -30.22 -2.33 -7.28
C LEU A 427 -30.16 -1.04 -6.48
N GLU A 428 -28.99 -0.41 -6.36
CA GLU A 428 -28.80 0.90 -5.71
C GLU A 428 -29.53 2.01 -6.47
N ASP A 429 -29.39 2.07 -7.79
CA ASP A 429 -30.13 3.00 -8.66
C ASP A 429 -31.65 2.79 -8.55
N GLN A 430 -32.10 1.53 -8.50
CA GLN A 430 -33.52 1.20 -8.30
C GLN A 430 -34.00 1.59 -6.90
N LEU A 431 -33.22 1.34 -5.84
CA LEU A 431 -33.54 1.75 -4.47
C LEU A 431 -33.65 3.28 -4.36
N GLN A 432 -32.71 4.00 -4.97
CA GLN A 432 -32.71 5.45 -4.99
C GLN A 432 -33.92 6.01 -5.75
N THR A 433 -34.32 5.35 -6.84
CA THR A 433 -35.50 5.74 -7.64
C THR A 433 -36.82 5.38 -6.93
N SER A 434 -36.88 4.26 -6.22
CA SER A 434 -38.04 3.81 -5.43
C SER A 434 -38.21 4.58 -4.11
N VAL A 435 -37.14 5.08 -3.49
CA VAL A 435 -37.22 6.00 -2.35
C VAL A 435 -37.92 7.32 -2.75
N CYS A 436 -37.79 7.73 -4.01
CA CYS A 436 -38.50 8.90 -4.56
C CYS A 436 -39.95 8.61 -5.00
N LYS A 437 -40.37 7.34 -5.12
CA LYS A 437 -41.74 6.95 -5.50
C LYS A 437 -42.17 5.75 -4.65
N VAL A 438 -43.02 5.98 -3.65
CA VAL A 438 -43.58 4.94 -2.77
C VAL A 438 -44.38 3.93 -3.61
N ASP A 439 -43.69 2.91 -4.13
CA ASP A 439 -44.25 1.80 -4.90
C ASP A 439 -43.85 0.48 -4.21
N ASP A 440 -44.79 -0.04 -3.41
CA ASP A 440 -44.63 -1.26 -2.61
C ASP A 440 -44.33 -2.50 -3.48
N GLY A 441 -44.66 -2.47 -4.78
CA GLY A 441 -44.34 -3.54 -5.73
C GLY A 441 -42.85 -3.63 -6.06
N ALA A 442 -42.18 -2.48 -6.19
CA ALA A 442 -40.75 -2.39 -6.43
C ALA A 442 -39.96 -2.84 -5.19
N ALA A 443 -40.40 -2.44 -4.00
CA ALA A 443 -39.77 -2.85 -2.74
C ALA A 443 -39.76 -4.37 -2.52
N GLN A 444 -40.87 -5.06 -2.85
CA GLN A 444 -40.94 -6.53 -2.76
C GLN A 444 -40.11 -7.26 -3.82
N SER A 445 -39.96 -6.66 -5.02
CA SER A 445 -39.10 -7.22 -6.06
C SER A 445 -37.63 -7.09 -5.68
N LEU A 446 -37.23 -5.92 -5.19
CA LEU A 446 -35.88 -5.64 -4.69
C LEU A 446 -35.50 -6.54 -3.51
N GLN A 447 -36.43 -6.76 -2.57
CA GLN A 447 -36.19 -7.66 -1.45
C GLN A 447 -35.94 -9.11 -1.90
N ARG A 448 -36.69 -9.60 -2.89
CA ARG A 448 -36.46 -10.93 -3.47
C ARG A 448 -35.12 -11.01 -4.19
N GLU A 449 -34.72 -9.96 -4.89
CA GLU A 449 -33.48 -9.94 -5.65
C GLU A 449 -32.24 -9.84 -4.76
N ILE A 450 -32.31 -9.07 -3.66
CA ILE A 450 -31.28 -9.00 -2.62
C ILE A 450 -31.11 -10.37 -1.93
N GLU A 451 -32.19 -11.08 -1.63
CA GLU A 451 -32.09 -12.41 -1.01
C GLU A 451 -31.44 -13.43 -1.96
N VAL A 452 -31.73 -13.36 -3.26
CA VAL A 452 -31.08 -14.21 -4.28
C VAL A 452 -29.57 -13.90 -4.38
N VAL A 453 -29.18 -12.62 -4.36
CA VAL A 453 -27.75 -12.23 -4.38
C VAL A 453 -27.04 -12.72 -3.12
N LYS A 454 -27.69 -12.62 -1.96
CA LYS A 454 -27.17 -13.12 -0.68
C LYS A 454 -26.99 -14.65 -0.68
N GLU A 455 -27.96 -15.42 -1.15
CA GLU A 455 -27.81 -16.89 -1.26
C GLU A 455 -26.73 -17.29 -2.27
N THR A 456 -26.60 -16.53 -3.36
CA THR A 456 -25.55 -16.76 -4.36
C THR A 456 -24.16 -16.50 -3.78
N LEU A 457 -23.99 -15.41 -3.01
CA LEU A 457 -22.75 -15.09 -2.32
C LEU A 457 -22.42 -16.11 -1.23
N GLN A 458 -23.40 -16.56 -0.44
CA GLN A 458 -23.19 -17.62 0.54
C GLN A 458 -22.77 -18.95 -0.11
N THR A 459 -23.37 -19.29 -1.25
CA THR A 459 -23.00 -20.49 -2.01
C THR A 459 -21.58 -20.39 -2.57
N ALA A 460 -21.20 -19.23 -3.11
CA ALA A 460 -19.83 -18.98 -3.58
C ALA A 460 -18.81 -19.06 -2.43
N LEU A 461 -19.17 -18.59 -1.24
CA LEU A 461 -18.30 -18.64 -0.06
C LEU A 461 -18.11 -20.06 0.48
N VAL A 462 -19.14 -20.92 0.39
CA VAL A 462 -19.04 -22.36 0.70
C VAL A 462 -18.17 -23.10 -0.32
N GLN A 463 -18.25 -22.76 -1.61
CA GLN A 463 -17.40 -23.34 -2.65
C GLN A 463 -15.92 -22.96 -2.52
N LEU A 464 -15.62 -21.88 -1.78
CA LEU A 464 -14.27 -21.38 -1.53
C LEU A 464 -13.65 -21.94 -0.23
N GLN A 465 -14.39 -22.69 0.59
CA GLN A 465 -13.85 -23.30 1.81
C GLN A 465 -13.21 -24.67 1.52
N PRO A 466 -11.96 -24.92 1.92
CA PRO A 466 -11.33 -26.24 1.78
C PRO A 466 -12.01 -27.26 2.70
N GLY A 467 -12.32 -28.44 2.17
CA GLY A 467 -12.94 -29.53 2.93
C GLY A 467 -12.04 -29.98 4.08
N ARG A 468 -12.50 -29.84 5.32
CA ARG A 468 -11.82 -30.41 6.49
C ARG A 468 -12.04 -31.92 6.51
N GLU A 469 -11.01 -32.69 6.20
CA GLU A 469 -10.94 -34.10 6.58
C GLU A 469 -10.74 -34.24 8.09
N ALA A 470 -11.35 -35.28 8.63
CA ALA A 470 -11.45 -35.55 10.06
C ALA A 470 -10.11 -36.05 10.64
N GLY A 471 -9.64 -35.38 11.69
CA GLY A 471 -8.62 -35.92 12.59
C GLY A 471 -7.47 -34.96 12.82
N GLU A 472 -7.65 -34.01 13.74
CA GLU A 472 -6.60 -33.57 14.67
C GLU A 472 -7.24 -32.68 15.74
N GLU A 473 -7.43 -33.26 16.91
CA GLU A 473 -7.84 -32.60 18.13
C GLU A 473 -6.61 -31.95 18.76
N LYS A 474 -6.72 -30.64 19.05
CA LYS A 474 -5.80 -29.80 19.83
C LYS A 474 -4.52 -29.29 19.14
N ALA A 475 -4.71 -28.26 18.31
CA ALA A 475 -3.84 -27.10 18.31
C ALA A 475 -4.64 -25.85 17.85
N GLY A 476 -4.91 -24.95 18.80
CA GLY A 476 -5.17 -23.51 18.57
C GLY A 476 -6.31 -23.12 17.63
N ASP A 477 -7.47 -22.80 18.20
CA ASP A 477 -8.38 -21.79 17.64
C ASP A 477 -7.62 -20.47 17.48
N PHE A 478 -7.05 -20.24 16.30
CA PHE A 478 -6.55 -18.96 15.85
C PHE A 478 -6.94 -18.80 14.38
N LEU A 479 -8.23 -18.50 14.16
CA LEU A 479 -8.76 -17.68 13.06
C LEU A 479 -10.29 -17.61 13.18
N CYS A 480 -10.78 -17.07 14.30
CA CYS A 480 -12.10 -16.43 14.35
C CYS A 480 -12.18 -15.25 15.34
N ASP A 481 -11.03 -14.75 15.81
CA ASP A 481 -10.96 -13.64 16.75
C ASP A 481 -10.16 -12.47 16.15
N SER A 482 -10.84 -11.70 15.29
CA SER A 482 -10.40 -10.33 14.98
C SER A 482 -11.57 -9.46 14.53
N TRP A 483 -12.66 -9.43 15.31
CA TRP A 483 -13.60 -8.30 15.38
C TRP A 483 -14.06 -8.12 16.84
N CYS A 484 -13.15 -7.64 17.70
CA CYS A 484 -13.44 -6.82 18.89
C CYS A 484 -12.11 -6.34 19.53
N PRO A 485 -11.94 -5.05 19.82
CA PRO A 485 -10.83 -4.54 20.61
C PRO A 485 -11.15 -4.48 22.12
N GLY A 486 -10.21 -5.02 22.92
CA GLY A 486 -9.75 -4.39 24.17
C GLY A 486 -10.49 -4.73 25.47
N LYS A 487 -9.93 -5.68 26.22
CA LYS A 487 -9.88 -5.60 27.69
C LYS A 487 -8.43 -5.79 28.14
N GLN A 488 -7.84 -4.73 28.69
CA GLN A 488 -6.82 -4.85 29.72
C GLN A 488 -7.54 -4.68 31.05
N ASP A 489 -7.58 -5.77 31.81
CA ASP A 489 -7.96 -5.75 33.21
C ASP A 489 -6.81 -5.10 34.01
N LEU A 490 -7.15 -4.03 34.73
CA LEU A 490 -6.41 -3.58 35.90
C LEU A 490 -6.90 -4.39 37.09
N GLN A 491 -5.92 -4.91 37.81
CA GLN A 491 -6.00 -5.72 39.00
C GLN A 491 -6.28 -4.84 40.23
N GLU A 492 -7.49 -4.97 40.80
CA GLU A 492 -7.80 -5.11 42.25
C GLU A 492 -9.31 -5.17 42.50
#